data_AF-A0A0W0R2X1-F1
#
_entry.id   AF-A0A0W0R2X1-F1
#
_cell.length_a   1.000
_cell.length_b   1.000
_cell.length_c   1.000
_cell.angle_alpha   90.00
_cell.angle_beta   90.00
_cell.angle_gamma   90.00
#
_symmetry.space_group_name_H-M   'P 1'
#
loop_
_entity.id
_entity.type
_entity.pdbx_description
1 polymer ?
#
loop_
_entity_poly.entity_id
_entity_poly.type
_entity_poly.pdbx_seq_one_letter_code
_entity_poly.pdbx_strand_id
1 'polypeptide(L)'
;MSRVYRTILLLLVISPATSLAWTWTDLWLTKDQQAQQLMQQNKYKEAKKTFLRKDWQAAAAYRSGDYEESAKKLSTIDEEEAHYNRGNALAHMGKYEESIAAYNKALAINPNNQDALHNRKIIEDLLKKEKKEQQDKQNQDKQNQDKQNQDKQNQDKQ
;
A
#
# COMPACT_ATOMS: atom_id res chain seq x y z
N MET A 1 12.07 42.91 68.45
CA MET A 1 11.70 43.00 67.02
C MET A 1 12.77 42.27 66.22
N SER A 2 12.48 41.11 65.64
CA SER A 2 13.39 40.41 64.73
C SER A 2 12.66 40.17 63.40
N ARG A 3 13.21 40.71 62.31
CA ARG A 3 12.84 40.33 60.94
C ARG A 3 14.06 39.65 60.33
N VAL A 4 13.96 38.35 60.06
CA VAL A 4 14.98 37.60 59.33
C VAL A 4 14.47 37.46 57.90
N TYR A 5 15.16 38.11 56.96
CA TYR A 5 14.83 38.06 55.54
C TYR A 5 15.23 36.68 54.97
N ARG A 6 14.26 35.97 54.39
CA ARG A 6 14.49 34.75 53.62
C ARG A 6 14.94 35.15 52.21
N THR A 7 16.23 34.94 51.92
CA THR A 7 16.74 34.94 50.55
C THR A 7 16.26 33.66 49.85
N ILE A 8 15.28 33.79 48.96
CA ILE A 8 14.89 32.72 48.04
C ILE A 8 15.85 32.80 46.85
N LEU A 9 16.76 31.83 46.74
CA LEU A 9 17.65 31.68 45.59
C LEU A 9 16.86 31.00 44.45
N LEU A 10 16.49 31.77 43.43
CA LEU A 10 15.76 31.29 42.27
C LEU A 10 16.77 30.76 41.23
N LEU A 11 17.00 29.44 41.25
CA LEU A 11 17.83 28.74 40.26
C LEU A 11 17.07 28.65 38.93
N LEU A 12 17.41 29.55 38.00
CA LEU A 12 16.91 29.56 36.64
C LEU A 12 17.66 28.48 35.84
N VAL A 13 17.08 27.28 35.77
CA VAL A 13 17.61 26.15 34.98
C VAL A 13 17.41 26.50 33.50
N ILE A 14 18.46 27.01 32.86
CA ILE A 14 18.53 27.08 31.40
C ILE A 14 18.64 25.64 30.91
N SER A 15 17.51 25.01 30.62
CA SER A 15 17.49 23.71 29.95
C SER A 15 18.11 23.89 28.57
N PRO A 16 19.17 23.16 28.19
CA PRO A 16 19.69 23.26 26.85
C PRO A 16 18.60 22.74 25.90
N ALA A 17 18.15 23.61 24.98
CA ALA A 17 17.37 23.19 23.83
C ALA A 17 18.27 22.34 22.93
N THR A 18 18.43 21.06 23.28
CA THR A 18 19.14 20.07 22.49
C THR A 18 18.23 19.60 21.36
N SER A 19 18.00 20.45 20.36
CA SER A 19 17.33 20.05 19.12
C SER A 19 18.32 19.50 18.09
N LEU A 20 19.36 18.78 18.54
CA LEU A 20 20.16 17.94 17.67
C LEU A 20 19.46 16.59 17.65
N ALA A 21 18.69 16.33 16.59
CA ALA A 21 18.04 15.05 16.32
C ALA A 21 19.08 13.98 15.92
N TRP A 22 19.98 13.70 16.86
CA TRP A 22 20.97 12.63 16.85
C TRP A 22 20.76 11.87 18.15
N THR A 23 19.86 10.90 18.14
CA THR A 23 19.56 10.09 19.33
C THR A 23 20.62 9.00 19.51
N TRP A 24 20.80 8.49 20.73
CA TRP A 24 21.71 7.36 21.02
C TRP A 24 21.49 6.14 20.09
N THR A 25 20.31 6.01 19.49
CA THR A 25 19.99 4.97 18.50
C THR A 25 20.71 5.15 17.16
N ASP A 26 21.05 6.37 16.74
CA ASP A 26 21.74 6.61 15.47
C ASP A 26 23.22 6.18 15.51
N LEU A 27 23.79 6.06 16.71
CA LEU A 27 25.17 5.62 16.91
C LEU A 27 25.33 4.09 16.84
N TRP A 28 24.28 3.33 17.16
CA TRP A 28 24.36 1.88 17.35
C TRP A 28 23.43 1.05 16.47
N LEU A 29 22.31 1.62 15.99
CA LEU A 29 21.38 0.92 15.10
C LEU A 29 21.45 1.46 13.68
N THR A 30 21.47 0.54 12.73
CA THR A 30 21.26 0.88 11.31
C THR A 30 19.86 1.45 11.08
N LYS A 31 19.69 2.26 10.03
CA LYS A 31 18.36 2.78 9.67
C LYS A 31 17.34 1.66 9.41
N ASP A 32 17.77 0.55 8.83
CA ASP A 32 16.91 -0.62 8.65
C ASP A 32 16.48 -1.24 9.99
N GLN A 33 17.35 -1.34 10.99
CA GLN A 33 16.98 -1.80 12.33
C GLN A 33 16.02 -0.83 13.02
N GLN A 34 16.25 0.48 12.91
CA GLN A 34 15.32 1.49 13.44
C GLN A 34 13.95 1.38 12.76
N ALA A 35 13.93 1.19 11.44
CA ALA A 35 12.70 1.00 10.68
C ALA A 35 11.97 -0.30 11.06
N GLN A 36 12.68 -1.39 11.35
CA GLN A 36 12.07 -2.61 11.89
C GLN A 36 11.41 -2.37 13.25
N GLN A 37 12.00 -1.56 14.14
CA GLN A 37 11.34 -1.17 15.39
C GLN A 37 10.05 -0.38 15.13
N LEU A 38 10.05 0.52 14.13
CA LEU A 38 8.85 1.22 13.70
C LEU A 38 7.78 0.26 13.16
N MET A 39 8.18 -0.78 12.42
CA MET A 39 7.26 -1.84 11.96
C MET A 39 6.61 -2.58 13.14
N GLN A 40 7.39 -2.92 14.17
CA GLN A 40 6.88 -3.57 15.39
C GLN A 40 5.89 -2.67 16.17
N GLN A 41 6.08 -1.35 16.10
CA GLN A 41 5.17 -0.36 16.67
C GLN A 41 3.95 -0.05 15.78
N ASN A 42 3.77 -0.78 14.66
CA ASN A 42 2.75 -0.50 13.64
C ASN A 42 2.87 0.89 12.97
N LYS A 43 4.03 1.54 13.06
CA LYS A 43 4.31 2.87 12.48
C LYS A 43 4.80 2.74 11.03
N TYR A 44 3.98 2.14 10.17
CA TYR A 44 4.35 1.76 8.81
C TYR A 44 4.77 2.96 7.92
N LYS A 45 4.09 4.11 8.07
CA LYS A 45 4.39 5.33 7.31
C LYS A 45 5.75 5.94 7.67
N GLU A 46 6.19 5.78 8.91
CA GLU A 46 7.52 6.21 9.36
C GLU A 46 8.56 5.18 8.93
N ALA A 47 8.28 3.88 9.16
CA ALA A 47 9.15 2.78 8.78
C ALA A 47 9.53 2.84 7.29
N LYS A 48 8.57 3.07 6.39
CA LYS A 48 8.86 3.17 4.95
C LYS A 48 9.74 4.37 4.58
N LYS A 49 9.79 5.42 5.39
CA LYS A 49 10.70 6.57 5.14
C LYS A 49 12.10 6.28 5.67
N THR A 50 12.20 5.41 6.67
CA THR A 50 13.46 5.08 7.34
C THR A 50 14.21 3.91 6.69
N PHE A 51 13.51 2.92 6.11
CA PHE A 51 14.15 1.81 5.41
C PHE A 51 15.02 2.29 4.23
N LEU A 52 16.24 1.75 4.15
CA LEU A 52 17.14 1.88 3.00
C LEU A 52 16.96 0.73 2.02
N ARG A 53 16.67 -0.47 2.55
CA ARG A 53 16.34 -1.66 1.77
C ARG A 53 15.00 -1.51 1.06
N LYS A 54 15.01 -1.63 -0.28
CA LYS A 54 13.83 -1.38 -1.13
C LYS A 54 12.70 -2.39 -0.89
N ASP A 55 13.04 -3.65 -0.66
CA ASP A 55 12.12 -4.74 -0.34
C ASP A 55 11.40 -4.48 0.99
N TRP A 56 12.15 -4.11 2.04
CA TRP A 56 11.57 -3.78 3.34
C TRP A 56 10.75 -2.49 3.31
N GLN A 57 11.22 -1.51 2.53
CA GLN A 57 10.48 -0.29 2.28
C GLN A 57 9.16 -0.55 1.56
N ALA A 58 9.14 -1.47 0.59
CA ALA A 58 7.91 -1.89 -0.08
C ALA A 58 6.96 -2.60 0.88
N ALA A 59 7.46 -3.51 1.73
CA ALA A 59 6.65 -4.17 2.76
C ALA A 59 6.01 -3.16 3.73
N ALA A 60 6.77 -2.14 4.15
CA ALA A 60 6.25 -1.05 4.97
C ALA A 60 5.19 -0.21 4.24
N ALA A 61 5.42 0.11 2.95
CA ALA A 61 4.45 0.82 2.12
C ALA A 61 3.15 0.01 1.94
N TYR A 62 3.26 -1.30 1.72
CA TYR A 62 2.11 -2.19 1.65
C TYR A 62 1.31 -2.19 2.95
N ARG A 63 1.98 -2.31 4.11
CA ARG A 63 1.32 -2.27 5.42
C ARG A 63 0.73 -0.92 5.78
N SER A 64 1.23 0.18 5.20
CA SER A 64 0.61 1.51 5.34
C SER A 64 -0.56 1.76 4.40
N GLY A 65 -0.89 0.81 3.51
CA GLY A 65 -1.93 0.93 2.48
C GLY A 65 -1.46 1.66 1.21
N ASP A 66 -0.18 2.03 1.11
CA ASP A 66 0.40 2.70 -0.04
C ASP A 66 0.81 1.67 -1.11
N TYR A 67 -0.17 0.94 -1.64
CA TYR A 67 0.04 -0.19 -2.55
C TYR A 67 0.74 0.20 -3.85
N GLU A 68 0.49 1.40 -4.37
CA GLU A 68 1.14 1.89 -5.59
C GLU A 68 2.66 2.05 -5.39
N GLU A 69 3.06 2.65 -4.25
CA GLU A 69 4.47 2.82 -3.91
C GLU A 69 5.14 1.45 -3.70
N SER A 70 4.46 0.53 -3.01
CA SER A 70 4.92 -0.85 -2.86
C SER A 70 5.16 -1.52 -4.23
N ALA A 71 4.16 -1.51 -5.11
CA ALA A 71 4.25 -2.13 -6.43
C ALA A 71 5.38 -1.52 -7.29
N LYS A 72 5.60 -0.20 -7.19
CA LYS A 72 6.68 0.51 -7.89
C LYS A 72 8.07 0.15 -7.35
N LYS A 73 8.23 0.02 -6.03
CA LYS A 73 9.52 -0.40 -5.45
C LYS A 73 9.83 -1.85 -5.81
N LEU A 74 8.84 -2.73 -5.70
CA LEU A 74 8.99 -4.16 -6.01
C LEU A 74 9.26 -4.39 -7.50
N SER A 75 8.77 -3.54 -8.41
CA SER A 75 9.11 -3.68 -9.83
C SER A 75 10.60 -3.45 -10.16
N THR A 76 11.39 -2.96 -9.21
CA THR A 76 12.83 -2.77 -9.37
C THR A 76 13.67 -3.94 -8.85
N ILE A 77 13.01 -5.00 -8.36
CA ILE A 77 13.63 -6.19 -7.77
C ILE A 77 13.20 -7.40 -8.59
N ASP A 78 14.16 -8.15 -9.13
CA ASP A 78 13.89 -9.34 -9.94
C ASP A 78 14.07 -10.61 -9.11
N GLU A 79 13.17 -10.78 -8.14
CA GLU A 79 13.13 -11.92 -7.22
C GLU A 79 11.72 -12.46 -7.18
N GLU A 80 11.58 -13.77 -6.92
CA GLU A 80 10.29 -14.45 -6.87
C GLU A 80 9.33 -13.79 -5.87
N GLU A 81 9.80 -13.58 -4.64
CA GLU A 81 9.02 -12.96 -3.57
C GLU A 81 8.62 -11.52 -3.93
N ALA A 82 9.50 -10.78 -4.62
CA ALA A 82 9.20 -9.42 -5.04
C ALA A 82 8.09 -9.36 -6.10
N HIS A 83 8.13 -10.27 -7.09
CA HIS A 83 7.06 -10.40 -8.08
C HIS A 83 5.73 -10.84 -7.44
N TYR A 84 5.77 -11.79 -6.50
CA TYR A 84 4.61 -12.23 -5.74
C TYR A 84 3.98 -11.08 -4.93
N ASN A 85 4.79 -10.37 -4.14
CA ASN A 85 4.34 -9.24 -3.34
C ASN A 85 3.85 -8.06 -4.19
N ARG A 86 4.44 -7.87 -5.39
CA ARG A 86 3.95 -6.88 -6.36
C ARG A 86 2.58 -7.27 -6.87
N GLY A 87 2.34 -8.56 -7.15
CA GLY A 87 1.03 -9.09 -7.50
C GLY A 87 -0.01 -8.79 -6.44
N ASN A 88 0.31 -9.03 -5.17
CA ASN A 88 -0.57 -8.71 -4.04
C ASN A 88 -0.90 -7.21 -3.97
N ALA A 89 0.10 -6.34 -4.10
CA ALA A 89 -0.11 -4.89 -4.08
C ALA A 89 -1.01 -4.41 -5.24
N LEU A 90 -0.83 -4.94 -6.44
CA LEU A 90 -1.65 -4.62 -7.61
C LEU A 90 -3.09 -5.11 -7.45
N ALA A 91 -3.28 -6.32 -6.88
CA ALA A 91 -4.59 -6.86 -6.58
C ALA A 91 -5.39 -5.95 -5.64
N HIS A 92 -4.76 -5.42 -4.58
CA HIS A 92 -5.42 -4.46 -3.68
C HIS A 92 -5.85 -3.16 -4.36
N MET A 93 -5.22 -2.78 -5.47
CA MET A 93 -5.60 -1.61 -6.26
C MET A 93 -6.64 -1.93 -7.34
N GLY A 94 -7.14 -3.17 -7.43
CA GLY A 94 -8.03 -3.60 -8.52
C GLY A 94 -7.34 -3.73 -9.89
N LYS A 95 -6.00 -3.66 -9.93
CA LYS A 95 -5.20 -3.77 -11.15
C LYS A 95 -4.96 -5.25 -11.47
N TYR A 96 -6.05 -5.96 -11.80
CA TYR A 96 -6.07 -7.42 -11.87
C TYR A 96 -5.20 -7.98 -13.00
N GLU A 97 -5.25 -7.41 -14.20
CA GLU A 97 -4.37 -7.80 -15.30
C GLU A 97 -2.89 -7.66 -14.94
N GLU A 98 -2.46 -6.53 -14.36
CA GLU A 98 -1.07 -6.35 -13.96
C GLU A 98 -0.67 -7.24 -12.77
N SER A 99 -1.61 -7.53 -11.87
CA SER A 99 -1.43 -8.45 -10.75
C SER A 99 -1.14 -9.87 -11.26
N ILE A 100 -1.95 -10.38 -12.20
CA ILE A 100 -1.75 -11.68 -12.85
C ILE A 100 -0.39 -11.73 -13.53
N ALA A 101 0.00 -10.66 -14.25
CA ALA A 101 1.31 -10.59 -14.88
C ALA A 101 2.47 -10.67 -13.87
N ALA A 102 2.32 -10.06 -12.69
CA ALA A 102 3.31 -10.15 -11.61
C ALA A 102 3.40 -11.57 -11.03
N TYR A 103 2.27 -12.24 -10.74
CA TYR A 103 2.28 -13.63 -10.29
C TYR A 103 2.89 -14.57 -11.34
N ASN A 104 2.65 -14.33 -12.63
CA ASN A 104 3.27 -15.11 -13.70
C ASN A 104 4.80 -14.98 -13.69
N LYS A 105 5.35 -13.81 -13.36
CA LYS A 105 6.80 -13.65 -13.18
C LYS A 105 7.32 -14.40 -11.96
N ALA A 106 6.61 -14.35 -10.83
CA ALA A 106 6.96 -15.14 -9.65
C ALA A 106 6.99 -16.64 -9.98
N LEU A 107 5.96 -17.13 -10.68
CA LEU A 107 5.83 -18.53 -11.09
C LEU A 107 6.81 -18.95 -12.20
N ALA A 108 7.34 -18.00 -12.98
CA ALA A 108 8.42 -18.29 -13.92
C ALA A 108 9.74 -18.59 -13.18
N ILE A 109 9.97 -17.96 -12.02
CA ILE A 109 11.15 -18.21 -11.17
C ILE A 109 10.92 -19.47 -10.32
N ASN A 110 9.75 -19.58 -9.69
CA ASN A 110 9.36 -20.74 -8.88
C ASN A 110 7.98 -21.27 -9.31
N PRO A 111 7.93 -22.25 -10.23
CA PRO A 111 6.67 -22.82 -10.71
C PRO A 111 5.82 -23.49 -9.61
N ASN A 112 6.41 -23.81 -8.47
CA ASN A 112 5.76 -24.51 -7.36
C ASN A 112 5.29 -23.57 -6.25
N ASN A 113 5.41 -22.24 -6.40
CA ASN A 113 4.88 -21.29 -5.42
C ASN A 113 3.35 -21.40 -5.36
N GLN A 114 2.84 -22.08 -4.32
CA GLN A 114 1.42 -22.34 -4.14
C GLN A 114 0.63 -21.06 -3.86
N ASP A 115 1.21 -20.11 -3.14
CA ASP A 115 0.57 -18.83 -2.82
C ASP A 115 0.36 -17.99 -4.08
N ALA A 116 1.37 -17.93 -4.96
CA ALA A 116 1.26 -17.23 -6.23
C ALA A 116 0.24 -17.90 -7.18
N LEU A 117 0.20 -19.24 -7.24
CA LEU A 117 -0.82 -19.97 -8.00
C LEU A 117 -2.23 -19.67 -7.49
N HIS A 118 -2.41 -19.75 -6.17
CA HIS A 118 -3.70 -19.53 -5.51
C HIS A 118 -4.19 -18.10 -5.70
N ASN A 119 -3.35 -17.11 -5.41
CA ASN A 119 -3.73 -15.70 -5.53
C ASN A 119 -4.01 -15.33 -6.99
N ARG A 120 -3.18 -15.78 -7.94
CA ARG A 120 -3.45 -15.55 -9.37
C ARG A 120 -4.81 -16.09 -9.76
N LYS A 121 -5.18 -17.28 -9.30
CA LYS A 121 -6.46 -17.90 -9.61
C LYS A 121 -7.65 -17.09 -9.07
N ILE A 122 -7.55 -16.58 -7.83
CA ILE A 122 -8.56 -15.68 -7.27
C ILE A 122 -8.73 -14.43 -8.14
N ILE A 123 -7.62 -13.81 -8.55
CA ILE A 123 -7.66 -12.59 -9.37
C ILE A 123 -8.24 -12.87 -10.76
N GLU A 124 -7.92 -14.00 -11.38
CA GLU A 124 -8.53 -14.42 -12.66
C GLU A 124 -10.06 -14.56 -12.55
N ASP A 125 -10.54 -15.15 -11.46
CA ASP A 125 -11.97 -15.35 -11.23
C ASP A 125 -12.70 -14.03 -10.95
N LEU A 126 -12.08 -13.12 -10.19
CA LEU A 126 -12.58 -11.75 -9.99
C LEU A 126 -12.67 -10.98 -11.30
N LEU A 127 -11.62 -11.03 -12.12
CA LEU A 127 -11.58 -10.34 -13.41
C LEU A 127 -12.65 -10.87 -14.38
N LYS A 128 -12.86 -12.19 -14.39
CA LYS A 128 -13.93 -12.81 -15.18
C LYS A 128 -15.31 -12.34 -14.72
N LYS A 129 -15.54 -12.24 -13.40
CA LYS A 129 -16.79 -11.74 -12.83
C LYS A 129 -17.04 -10.28 -13.24
N GLU A 130 -16.05 -9.42 -13.13
CA GLU A 130 -16.17 -8.01 -13.55
C GLU A 130 -16.48 -7.88 -15.04
N LYS A 131 -15.81 -8.65 -15.90
CA LYS A 131 -16.08 -8.66 -17.35
C LYS A 131 -17.51 -9.11 -17.66
N LYS A 132 -18.02 -10.11 -16.95
CA LYS A 132 -19.40 -10.56 -17.10
C LYS A 132 -20.41 -9.48 -16.66
N GLU A 133 -20.19 -8.88 -15.51
CA GLU A 133 -21.08 -7.80 -15.01
C GLU A 133 -21.10 -6.59 -15.94
N GLN A 134 -19.97 -6.23 -16.54
CA GLN A 134 -19.88 -5.17 -17.55
C GLN A 134 -20.65 -5.53 -18.83
N GLN A 135 -20.56 -6.78 -19.29
CA GLN A 135 -21.32 -7.25 -20.45
C GLN A 135 -22.84 -7.25 -20.18
N ASP A 136 -23.26 -7.72 -19.01
CA ASP A 136 -24.67 -7.75 -18.63
C ASP A 136 -25.27 -6.34 -18.56
N LYS A 137 -24.53 -5.37 -18.00
CA LYS A 137 -24.93 -3.94 -17.99
C LYS A 137 -25.05 -3.36 -19.39
N GLN A 138 -24.05 -3.59 -20.26
CA GLN A 138 -24.10 -3.12 -21.65
C GLN A 138 -25.28 -3.70 -22.43
N ASN A 139 -25.63 -4.97 -22.19
CA ASN A 139 -26.77 -5.60 -22.84
C ASN A 139 -28.11 -5.00 -22.36
N GLN A 140 -28.23 -4.70 -21.06
CA GLN A 140 -29.41 -4.02 -20.51
C GLN A 140 -29.56 -2.59 -21.06
N ASP A 141 -28.47 -1.83 -21.15
CA ASP A 141 -28.49 -0.47 -21.68
C ASP A 141 -28.93 -0.44 -23.16
N LYS A 142 -28.43 -1.38 -23.97
CA LYS A 142 -28.86 -1.53 -25.37
C LYS A 142 -30.35 -1.88 -25.48
N GLN A 143 -30.84 -2.85 -24.70
CA GLN A 143 -32.26 -3.21 -24.71
C GLN A 143 -33.16 -2.06 -24.28
N ASN A 144 -32.73 -1.25 -23.32
CA ASN A 144 -33.48 -0.08 -22.87
C ASN A 144 -33.50 1.01 -23.95
N GLN A 145 -32.39 1.27 -24.64
CA GLN A 145 -32.34 2.19 -25.77
C GLN A 145 -33.24 1.74 -26.93
N ASP A 146 -33.24 0.45 -27.26
CA ASP A 146 -34.07 -0.11 -28.32
C ASP A 146 -35.56 0.05 -28.02
N LYS A 147 -35.98 -0.22 -26.78
CA LYS A 147 -37.37 0.01 -26.33
C LYS A 147 -37.75 1.48 -26.40
N GLN A 148 -36.89 2.38 -25.92
CA GLN A 148 -37.15 3.82 -25.95
C GLN A 148 -37.27 4.36 -27.38
N ASN A 149 -36.49 3.82 -28.31
CA ASN A 149 -36.54 4.19 -29.73
C ASN A 149 -37.82 3.66 -30.40
N GLN A 150 -38.27 2.45 -30.05
CA GLN A 150 -39.56 1.91 -30.50
C GLN A 150 -40.74 2.73 -29.97
N ASP A 151 -40.73 3.13 -28.71
CA ASP A 151 -41.79 3.94 -28.11
C ASP A 151 -41.89 5.32 -28.78
N LYS A 152 -40.76 5.98 -29.07
CA LYS A 152 -40.73 7.25 -29.82
C LYS A 152 -41.25 7.11 -31.25
N GLN A 153 -40.80 6.08 -31.98
CA GLN A 153 -41.30 5.83 -33.34
C GLN A 153 -42.80 5.52 -33.40
N ASN A 154 -43.36 4.95 -32.34
CA ASN A 154 -44.79 4.66 -32.25
C ASN A 154 -45.60 5.92 -31.88
N GLN A 155 -45.01 6.87 -31.14
CA GLN A 155 -45.64 8.17 -30.83
C GLN A 155 -45.66 9.11 -32.04
N ASP A 156 -44.62 9.11 -32.89
CA ASP A 156 -44.57 9.96 -34.09
C ASP A 156 -45.51 9.51 -35.22
N LYS A 157 -46.13 8.32 -35.10
CA LYS A 157 -47.05 7.73 -36.08
C LYS A 157 -48.54 7.87 -35.72
N GLN A 158 -48.87 8.46 -34.58
CA GLN A 158 -50.24 8.76 -34.14
C GLN A 158 -50.53 10.25 -34.33
#